data_AF-A0A850KKA6-F1
#
_entry.id   AF-A0A850KKA6-F1
#
_cell.length_a   1.000
_cell.length_b   1.000
_cell.length_c   1.000
_cell.angle_alpha   90.00
_cell.angle_beta   90.00
_cell.angle_gamma   90.00
#
_symmetry.space_group_name_H-M   'P 1'
#
loop_
_entity.id
_entity.type
_entity.pdbx_description
1 polymer ?
#
loop_
_entity_poly.entity_id
_entity_poly.type
_entity_poly.pdbx_seq_one_letter_code
_entity_poly.pdbx_strand_id
1 'polypeptide(L)'
;MNLISNKTMSQFGFVACFLYQPEKSLPIFEYLECTVPNDATSDIGFAVNEISKGNIQGALKRLNHAMDNKTDNLDALLSVYLTVMSGIGREKEAIERIDAFLKDRSPVDFPLTMKSLHEKELFVS
;
A
#
# COMPACT_ATOMS: atom_id res chain seq x y z
N MET A 1 -9.24 -22.99 23.20
CA MET A 1 -9.60 -21.71 22.57
C MET A 1 -8.59 -21.47 21.46
N ASN A 2 -8.96 -21.69 20.20
CA ASN A 2 -8.04 -21.47 19.07
C ASN A 2 -7.91 -19.97 18.88
N LEU A 3 -6.76 -19.39 19.25
CA LEU A 3 -6.45 -18.02 18.86
C LEU A 3 -6.40 -17.96 17.33
N ILE A 4 -7.19 -17.07 16.75
CA ILE A 4 -7.11 -16.73 15.34
C ILE A 4 -5.72 -16.10 15.12
N SER A 5 -4.98 -16.58 14.13
CA SER A 5 -3.64 -16.06 13.86
C SER A 5 -3.69 -14.60 13.39
N ASN A 6 -2.64 -13.81 13.64
CA ASN A 6 -2.55 -12.43 13.18
C ASN A 6 -2.63 -12.33 11.65
N LYS A 7 -2.13 -13.34 10.92
CA LYS A 7 -2.29 -13.46 9.46
C LYS A 7 -3.75 -13.63 9.04
N THR A 8 -4.53 -14.41 9.80
CA THR A 8 -5.96 -14.58 9.53
C THR A 8 -6.73 -13.30 9.88
N MET A 9 -6.36 -12.63 10.98
CA MET A 9 -6.93 -11.33 11.35
C MET A 9 -6.67 -10.28 10.27
N SER A 10 -5.46 -10.19 9.72
CA SER A 10 -5.17 -9.23 8.65
C SER A 10 -5.99 -9.49 7.39
N GLN A 11 -6.19 -10.75 7.02
CA GLN A 11 -7.08 -11.12 5.92
C GLN A 11 -8.52 -10.64 6.16
N PHE A 12 -9.07 -10.82 7.36
CA PHE A 12 -10.40 -10.30 7.69
C PHE A 12 -10.45 -8.77 7.65
N GLY A 13 -9.41 -8.09 8.14
CA GLY A 13 -9.29 -6.63 8.06
C GLY A 13 -9.35 -6.12 6.62
N PHE A 14 -8.56 -6.73 5.73
CA PHE A 14 -8.55 -6.36 4.31
C PHE A 14 -9.88 -6.68 3.61
N VAL A 15 -10.50 -7.83 3.89
CA VAL A 15 -11.84 -8.15 3.34
C VAL A 15 -12.85 -7.09 3.79
N ALA A 16 -12.85 -6.68 5.05
CA ALA A 16 -13.74 -5.63 5.53
C ALA A 16 -13.49 -4.28 4.83
N CYS A 17 -12.24 -3.93 4.52
CA CYS A 17 -11.91 -2.78 3.68
C CYS A 17 -12.51 -2.90 2.27
N PHE A 18 -12.33 -4.05 1.59
CA PHE A 18 -12.87 -4.27 0.24
C PHE A 18 -14.40 -4.25 0.19
N LEU A 19 -15.05 -4.58 1.31
CA LEU A 19 -16.50 -4.52 1.45
C LEU A 19 -17.01 -3.15 1.92
N TYR A 20 -16.14 -2.12 1.97
CA TYR A 20 -16.46 -0.77 2.44
C TYR A 20 -17.06 -0.75 3.85
N GLN A 21 -16.53 -1.59 4.75
CA GLN A 21 -16.95 -1.72 6.16
C GLN A 21 -15.85 -1.23 7.12
N PRO A 22 -15.60 0.10 7.19
CA PRO A 22 -14.55 0.66 8.05
C PRO A 22 -14.79 0.37 9.54
N GLU A 23 -16.05 0.24 9.97
CA GLU A 23 -16.43 -0.11 11.34
C GLU A 23 -15.98 -1.51 11.77
N LYS A 24 -15.76 -2.41 10.80
CA LYS A 24 -15.26 -3.77 11.06
C LYS A 24 -13.76 -3.89 10.85
N SER A 25 -13.20 -3.15 9.91
CA SER A 25 -11.77 -3.22 9.60
C SER A 25 -10.90 -2.48 10.63
N LEU A 26 -11.34 -1.32 11.14
CA LEU A 26 -10.55 -0.51 12.08
C LEU A 26 -10.19 -1.25 13.38
N PRO A 27 -11.13 -1.91 14.09
CA PRO A 27 -10.79 -2.64 15.32
C PRO A 27 -9.80 -3.78 15.08
N ILE A 28 -9.81 -4.37 13.88
CA ILE A 28 -8.86 -5.41 13.48
C ILE A 28 -7.46 -4.83 13.36
N PHE A 29 -7.31 -3.68 12.69
CA PHE A 29 -6.00 -3.06 12.52
C PHE A 29 -5.47 -2.42 13.81
N GLU A 30 -6.34 -1.92 14.68
CA GLU A 30 -5.98 -1.50 16.06
C GLU A 30 -5.44 -2.69 16.87
N TYR A 31 -6.09 -3.86 16.77
CA TYR A 31 -5.60 -5.09 17.40
C TYR A 31 -4.23 -5.51 16.83
N LEU A 32 -4.04 -5.42 15.51
CA LEU A 32 -2.78 -5.78 14.86
C LEU A 32 -1.64 -4.82 15.21
N GLU A 33 -1.91 -3.51 15.28
CA GLU A 33 -0.93 -2.50 15.73
C GLU A 33 -0.45 -2.80 17.16
N CYS A 34 -1.35 -3.24 18.03
CA CYS A 34 -1.02 -3.60 19.42
C CYS A 34 -0.26 -4.93 19.55
N THR A 35 -0.54 -5.91 18.69
CA THR A 35 -0.04 -7.30 18.85
C THR A 35 1.15 -7.63 17.94
N VAL A 36 1.33 -6.86 16.87
CA VAL A 36 2.48 -6.95 15.96
C VAL A 36 3.03 -5.53 15.73
N PRO A 37 3.64 -4.92 16.77
CA PRO A 37 4.18 -3.57 16.63
C PRO A 37 5.26 -3.55 15.54
N ASN A 38 5.28 -2.46 14.76
CA ASN A 38 6.18 -2.25 13.60
C ASN A 38 5.93 -3.16 12.38
N ASP A 39 4.81 -3.89 12.32
CA ASP A 39 4.36 -4.54 11.08
C ASP A 39 3.55 -3.57 10.20
N ALA A 40 3.92 -3.48 8.91
CA ALA A 40 3.26 -2.60 7.95
C ALA A 40 1.79 -2.92 7.75
N THR A 41 1.33 -4.14 8.09
CA THR A 41 -0.06 -4.56 7.87
C THR A 41 -1.07 -3.59 8.50
N SER A 42 -0.80 -3.13 9.72
CA SER A 42 -1.69 -2.20 10.42
C SER A 42 -1.74 -0.84 9.73
N ASP A 43 -0.58 -0.28 9.37
CA ASP A 43 -0.48 0.98 8.64
C ASP A 43 -1.15 0.92 7.25
N ILE A 44 -1.01 -0.19 6.52
CA ILE A 44 -1.72 -0.42 5.26
C ILE A 44 -3.22 -0.42 5.51
N GLY A 45 -3.69 -1.16 6.51
CA GLY A 45 -5.09 -1.23 6.88
C GLY A 45 -5.70 0.12 7.27
N PHE A 46 -4.98 0.91 8.05
CA PHE A 46 -5.36 2.28 8.36
C PHE A 46 -5.38 3.15 7.10
N ALA A 47 -4.37 3.05 6.25
CA ALA A 47 -4.34 3.83 5.01
C ALA A 47 -5.53 3.55 4.09
N VAL A 48 -5.90 2.27 3.92
CA VAL A 48 -7.09 1.90 3.12
C VAL A 48 -8.37 2.47 3.73
N ASN A 49 -8.50 2.47 5.05
CA ASN A 49 -9.63 3.10 5.72
C ASN A 49 -9.65 4.62 5.55
N GLU A 50 -8.51 5.29 5.67
CA GLU A 50 -8.42 6.74 5.46
C GLU A 50 -8.79 7.12 4.02
N ILE A 51 -8.42 6.31 3.03
CA ILE A 51 -8.84 6.51 1.63
C ILE A 51 -10.34 6.40 1.48
N SER A 52 -10.96 5.40 2.10
CA SER A 52 -12.42 5.22 2.05
C SER A 52 -13.18 6.43 2.63
N LYS A 53 -12.54 7.18 3.53
CA LYS A 53 -13.06 8.42 4.14
C LYS A 53 -12.70 9.68 3.34
N GLY A 54 -11.98 9.55 2.23
CA GLY A 54 -11.45 10.69 1.47
C GLY A 54 -10.24 11.39 2.13
N ASN A 55 -9.71 10.85 3.23
CA ASN A 55 -8.52 11.40 3.88
C ASN A 55 -7.24 10.86 3.25
N ILE A 56 -6.97 11.34 2.05
CA ILE A 56 -5.82 10.91 1.25
C ILE A 56 -4.48 11.26 1.94
N GLN A 57 -4.39 12.44 2.58
CA GLN A 57 -3.16 12.86 3.24
C GLN A 57 -2.83 11.97 4.45
N GLY A 58 -3.85 11.60 5.23
CA GLY A 58 -3.69 10.64 6.34
C GLY A 58 -3.22 9.27 5.84
N ALA A 59 -3.79 8.79 4.74
CA ALA A 59 -3.41 7.53 4.13
C ALA A 59 -1.95 7.52 3.68
N LEU A 60 -1.51 8.57 2.99
CA LEU A 60 -0.13 8.66 2.50
C LEU A 60 0.88 8.74 3.64
N LYS A 61 0.56 9.45 4.72
CA LYS A 61 1.41 9.49 5.92
C LYS A 61 1.62 8.09 6.51
N ARG A 62 0.55 7.30 6.61
CA ARG A 62 0.60 5.91 7.09
C ARG A 62 1.42 5.01 6.17
N LEU A 63 1.22 5.11 4.86
CA LEU A 63 1.96 4.28 3.90
C LEU A 63 3.45 4.64 3.84
N ASN A 64 3.80 5.93 3.94
CA ASN A 64 5.20 6.35 4.01
C ASN A 64 5.87 5.80 5.28
N HIS A 65 5.21 5.89 6.43
CA HIS A 65 5.69 5.30 7.67
C HIS A 65 5.91 3.79 7.55
N ALA A 66 4.96 3.07 6.94
CA ALA A 66 5.10 1.64 6.69
C ALA A 66 6.30 1.31 5.79
N MET A 67 6.58 2.15 4.79
CA MET A 67 7.67 1.92 3.84
C MET A 67 9.05 2.14 4.48
N ASP A 68 9.13 3.07 5.42
CA ASP A 68 10.37 3.39 6.13
C ASP A 68 10.76 2.28 7.13
N ASN A 69 9.79 1.50 7.61
CA ASN A 69 9.99 0.46 8.63
C ASN A 69 10.51 -0.89 8.10
N LYS A 70 11.06 -0.96 6.87
CA LYS A 70 11.69 -2.16 6.26
C LYS A 70 10.95 -3.46 6.59
N THR A 71 9.73 -3.58 6.08
CA THR A 71 8.89 -4.73 6.36
C THR A 71 9.20 -5.88 5.42
N ASP A 72 8.98 -7.11 5.88
CA ASP A 72 9.13 -8.32 5.07
C ASP A 72 8.15 -8.37 3.89
N ASN A 73 7.21 -7.43 3.83
CA ASN A 73 6.17 -7.37 2.81
C ASN A 73 6.16 -6.03 2.04
N LEU A 74 7.35 -5.50 1.74
CA LEU A 74 7.52 -4.26 0.96
C LEU A 74 6.77 -4.29 -0.40
N ASP A 75 6.59 -5.47 -1.01
CA ASP A 75 5.93 -5.62 -2.31
C ASP A 75 4.42 -5.39 -2.23
N ALA A 76 3.76 -5.94 -1.21
CA ALA A 76 2.34 -5.70 -0.98
C ALA A 76 2.09 -4.24 -0.59
N LEU A 77 3.00 -3.67 0.21
CA LEU A 77 2.95 -2.27 0.61
C LEU A 77 3.11 -1.32 -0.58
N LEU A 78 4.07 -1.58 -1.48
CA LEU A 78 4.23 -0.83 -2.72
C LEU A 78 2.97 -0.94 -3.58
N SER A 79 2.41 -2.13 -3.73
CA SER A 79 1.20 -2.35 -4.52
C SER A 79 0.02 -1.52 -4.02
N VAL A 80 -0.18 -1.46 -2.69
CA VAL A 80 -1.21 -0.61 -2.10
C VAL A 80 -0.87 0.85 -2.34
N TYR A 81 0.35 1.31 -2.02
CA TYR A 81 0.81 2.69 -2.25
C TYR A 81 0.51 3.19 -3.66
N LEU A 82 0.85 2.40 -4.68
CA LEU A 82 0.62 2.74 -6.09
C LEU A 82 -0.87 2.80 -6.43
N THR A 83 -1.66 1.88 -5.91
CA THR A 83 -3.13 1.88 -6.09
C THR A 83 -3.74 3.17 -5.51
N VAL A 84 -3.28 3.59 -4.32
CA VAL A 84 -3.71 4.85 -3.70
C VAL A 84 -3.34 6.04 -4.57
N MET A 85 -2.06 6.13 -4.96
CA MET A 85 -1.51 7.27 -5.69
C MET A 85 -2.14 7.42 -7.09
N SER A 86 -2.41 6.31 -7.77
CA SER A 86 -3.14 6.32 -9.04
C SER A 86 -4.61 6.73 -8.85
N GLY A 87 -5.28 6.25 -7.79
CA GLY A 87 -6.67 6.61 -7.51
C GLY A 87 -6.90 8.09 -7.17
N ILE A 88 -5.84 8.83 -6.83
CA ILE A 88 -5.90 10.25 -6.44
C ILE A 88 -5.27 11.19 -7.47
N GLY A 89 -4.91 10.70 -8.67
CA GLY A 89 -4.30 11.52 -9.72
C GLY A 89 -2.86 11.98 -9.42
N ARG A 90 -2.11 11.20 -8.62
CA ARG A 90 -0.70 11.47 -8.28
C ARG A 90 0.22 10.45 -8.94
N GLU A 91 0.02 10.17 -10.22
CA GLU A 91 0.73 9.14 -10.98
C GLU A 91 2.23 9.43 -11.05
N LYS A 92 2.62 10.70 -11.19
CA LYS A 92 4.03 11.09 -11.27
C LYS A 92 4.81 10.67 -10.03
N GLU A 93 4.26 10.95 -8.85
CA GLU A 93 4.89 10.58 -7.58
C GLU A 93 4.83 9.08 -7.31
N ALA A 94 3.81 8.39 -7.84
CA ALA A 94 3.77 6.93 -7.84
C ALA A 94 4.97 6.37 -8.62
N ILE A 95 5.22 6.88 -9.83
CA ILE A 95 6.35 6.48 -10.69
C ILE A 95 7.69 6.77 -10.02
N GLU A 96 7.88 7.96 -9.45
CA GLU A 96 9.11 8.30 -8.72
C GLU A 96 9.36 7.33 -7.55
N ARG A 97 8.29 6.89 -6.87
CA ARG A 97 8.41 5.90 -5.79
C ARG A 97 8.76 4.50 -6.30
N ILE A 98 8.21 4.09 -7.45
CA ILE A 98 8.61 2.84 -8.13
C ILE A 98 10.09 2.89 -8.45
N ASP A 99 10.56 3.97 -9.09
CA ASP A 99 11.96 4.12 -9.49
C ASP A 99 12.90 4.05 -8.27
N ALA A 100 12.54 4.73 -7.18
CA ALA A 100 13.30 4.67 -5.93
C ALA A 100 13.31 3.25 -5.33
N PHE A 101 12.17 2.56 -5.33
CA PHE A 101 12.06 1.18 -4.82
C PHE A 101 12.89 0.19 -5.65
N LEU A 102 12.87 0.33 -6.98
CA LEU A 102 13.63 -0.53 -7.89
C LEU A 102 15.13 -0.25 -7.85
N LYS A 103 15.55 1.00 -7.59
CA LYS A 103 16.97 1.35 -7.53
C LYS A 103 17.71 0.68 -6.38
N ASP A 104 17.03 0.43 -5.27
CA ASP A 104 17.60 -0.21 -4.07
C ASP A 104 17.60 -1.75 -4.15
N ARG A 105 16.95 -2.34 -5.16
CA ARG A 105 16.94 -3.78 -5.40
C ARG A 105 17.73 -4.07 -6.67
N SER A 106 18.78 -4.90 -6.55
CA SER A 106 19.59 -5.37 -7.69
C SER A 106 18.68 -5.71 -8.88
N PRO A 107 19.05 -5.37 -10.13
CA PRO A 107 18.17 -5.52 -11.28
C PRO A 107 17.82 -6.99 -11.45
N VAL A 108 16.69 -7.40 -10.88
CA VAL A 108 15.91 -8.51 -11.40
C VAL A 108 15.52 -8.04 -12.80
N ASP A 109 15.64 -8.91 -13.79
CA ASP A 109 15.30 -8.70 -15.22
C ASP A 109 13.88 -8.15 -15.43
N PHE A 110 13.64 -6.92 -14.99
CA PHE A 110 12.53 -6.10 -15.37
C PHE A 110 12.96 -5.50 -16.70
N PRO A 111 12.27 -5.77 -17.81
CA PRO A 111 12.54 -5.10 -19.05
C PRO A 111 12.17 -3.63 -18.83
N LEU A 112 13.16 -2.82 -18.43
CA LEU A 112 13.11 -1.37 -18.53
C LEU A 112 12.74 -1.09 -19.99
N THR A 113 11.59 -0.47 -20.24
CA THR A 113 11.53 0.97 -20.18
C THR A 113 10.07 1.45 -20.09
N MET A 114 9.68 1.95 -18.92
CA MET A 114 8.54 2.90 -18.78
C MET A 114 8.76 4.17 -19.62
N LYS A 115 10.01 4.44 -20.03
CA LYS A 115 10.35 5.44 -21.06
C LYS A 115 9.55 5.25 -22.36
N SER A 116 9.19 4.01 -22.70
CA SER A 116 8.41 3.69 -23.91
C SER A 116 6.90 3.95 -23.79
N LEU A 117 6.35 4.13 -22.59
CA LEU A 117 4.92 4.44 -22.39
C LEU A 117 4.66 5.93 -22.59
N HIS A 118 5.51 6.80 -22.05
CA HIS A 118 5.37 8.25 -22.22
C HIS A 118 5.69 8.70 -23.65
N GLU A 119 6.56 7.99 -24.37
CA GLU A 119 6.88 8.28 -25.78
C GLU A 119 5.82 7.72 -26.76
N LYS A 120 5.01 6.73 -26.38
CA LYS A 120 3.96 6.15 -27.24
C LYS A 120 2.67 6.96 -27.27
N GLU A 121 2.36 7.72 -26.23
CA GLU A 121 1.16 8.57 -26.20
C GLU A 121 1.32 9.87 -26.99
N LEU A 122 2.55 10.24 -27.37
CA LEU A 122 2.84 11.43 -28.21
C LEU A 122 2.84 11.15 -29.73
N PHE A 123 2.59 9.91 -30.16
CA PHE A 123 2.60 9.51 -31.58
C PHE A 123 1.29 8.89 -32.09
N VAL A 124 0.20 8.98 -31.33
CA VAL A 124 -1.14 8.67 -31.85
C VAL A 124 -1.93 9.98 -31.97
N SER A 125 -1.52 10.78 -32.95
CA SER A 125 -2.28 11.91 -33.51
C SER A 125 -2.59 11.62 -34.97
#